data_AF-A0A6A2ZU52-F1
#
_entry.id   AF-A0A6A2ZU52-F1
#
_cell.length_a   1.000
_cell.length_b   1.000
_cell.length_c   1.000
_cell.angle_alpha   90.00
_cell.angle_beta   90.00
_cell.angle_gamma   90.00
#
_symmetry.space_group_name_H-M   'P 1'
#
loop_
_entity.id
_entity.type
_entity.pdbx_description
1 polymer ?
#
loop_
_entity_poly.entity_id
_entity_poly.type
_entity_poly.pdbx_seq_one_letter_code
_entity_poly.pdbx_strand_id
1 'polypeptide(L)'
;MELSTLSFIFHILFISLHLASSSPVQDPEFVVDEVHKSINASRRSLGYLSCGTGNPIDDCWRCDTNWERNRQRLANCAIGFGKNAMGGKNGRIYVVTDSGNDDPVNPRPGTLRHAVIQDEPLWIIFKRDMVITLKEELVMNSFKTIDGRGVNVHISGGPCITIHYASNIIIHGINIHDCKPGPSAIIRDSPQHAGHWRQSDGDGVVIFSSKHVWIDHCSLSNCNDGLIDVIHGSTAVTISNNYMTHHDKVMLLGHNDAYTQDKNMQVTVAFNHFGEGLVQRMPRCRHGYFHIVNNDYTHWEMYAIGGSANPTINSQGNRFLAPNDRSKKEVTKHEDAPESEWRSWNWRSEGDMMLNGAFFRQTGHAGASSTFARASSLSARPSSLVATMTVTAGSLNCRKGSHC
;
A
#
# COMPACT_ATOMS: atom_id res chain seq x y z
N MET A 1 -0.16 8.04 91.13
CA MET A 1 0.75 6.93 90.82
C MET A 1 0.37 6.47 89.42
N GLU A 2 1.34 6.50 88.51
CA GLU A 2 1.25 6.23 87.07
C GLU A 2 0.45 7.21 86.19
N LEU A 3 1.19 8.11 85.52
CA LEU A 3 0.92 8.58 84.15
C LEU A 3 2.05 9.54 83.73
N SER A 4 2.99 9.06 82.91
CA SER A 4 3.43 9.72 81.67
C SER A 4 4.68 9.04 81.10
N THR A 5 4.56 8.43 79.94
CA THR A 5 5.66 8.37 78.96
C THR A 5 5.06 8.64 77.58
N LEU A 6 5.30 9.84 77.06
CA LEU A 6 5.05 10.19 75.66
C LEU A 6 6.15 9.56 74.82
N SER A 7 5.81 8.67 73.89
CA SER A 7 6.71 8.19 72.85
C SER A 7 6.39 8.93 71.54
N PHE A 8 7.34 9.74 71.06
CA PHE A 8 7.28 10.41 69.77
C PHE A 8 7.65 9.39 68.68
N ILE A 9 6.68 9.01 67.83
CA ILE A 9 6.94 8.23 66.62
C ILE A 9 7.21 9.20 65.47
N PHE A 10 8.46 9.27 65.03
CA PHE A 10 8.89 10.01 63.85
C PHE A 10 8.47 9.22 62.59
N HIS A 11 7.44 9.69 61.87
CA HIS A 11 7.10 9.13 60.55
C HIS A 11 8.07 9.70 59.51
N ILE A 12 9.06 8.90 59.11
CA ILE A 12 9.88 9.17 57.93
C ILE A 12 9.03 8.91 56.69
N LEU A 13 8.64 9.98 55.99
CA LEU A 13 8.03 9.92 54.67
C LEU A 13 9.11 9.51 53.67
N PHE A 14 9.16 8.23 53.29
CA PHE A 14 9.98 7.76 52.18
C PHE A 14 9.37 8.27 50.87
N ILE A 15 9.90 9.38 50.35
CA ILE A 15 9.70 9.76 48.95
C ILE A 15 10.51 8.76 48.13
N SER A 16 9.83 7.79 47.51
CA SER A 16 10.43 6.93 46.50
C SER A 16 10.75 7.77 45.27
N LEU A 17 12.01 8.19 45.11
CA LEU A 17 12.53 8.60 43.80
C LEU A 17 12.42 7.38 42.87
N HIS A 18 11.51 7.43 41.90
CA HIS A 18 11.59 6.55 40.74
C HIS A 18 12.78 7.01 39.88
N LEU A 19 13.96 6.44 40.15
CA LEU A 19 14.94 6.30 39.08
C LEU A 19 14.31 5.38 38.04
N ALA A 20 13.98 5.94 36.87
CA ALA A 20 13.75 5.16 35.67
C ALA A 20 15.06 4.44 35.32
N SER A 21 15.23 3.24 35.86
CA SER A 21 16.24 2.30 35.40
C SER A 21 15.87 1.93 33.97
N SER A 22 16.66 2.41 32.99
CA SER A 22 16.61 1.89 31.63
C SER A 22 16.87 0.39 31.71
N SER A 23 15.88 -0.44 31.34
CA SER A 23 16.10 -1.87 31.22
C SER A 23 17.32 -2.12 30.33
N PRO A 24 18.20 -3.07 30.68
CA PRO A 24 19.27 -3.47 29.79
C PRO A 24 18.63 -3.95 28.48
N VAL A 25 19.14 -3.41 27.38
CA VAL A 25 18.79 -3.81 26.02
C VAL A 25 18.87 -5.34 25.99
N GLN A 26 17.74 -6.01 25.73
CA GLN A 26 17.72 -7.46 25.62
C GLN A 26 18.76 -7.91 24.58
N ASP A 27 19.47 -8.99 24.91
CA ASP A 27 20.49 -9.59 24.06
C ASP A 27 19.96 -9.73 22.62
N PRO A 28 20.58 -9.04 21.64
CA PRO A 28 20.10 -9.03 20.25
C PRO A 28 20.02 -10.43 19.62
N GLU A 29 20.86 -11.37 20.05
CA GLU A 29 20.78 -12.76 19.58
C GLU A 29 19.50 -13.43 20.06
N PHE A 30 19.09 -13.19 21.31
CA PHE A 30 17.87 -13.77 21.88
C PHE A 30 16.61 -13.28 21.16
N VAL A 31 16.56 -12.00 20.82
CA VAL A 31 15.44 -11.40 20.07
C VAL A 31 15.38 -11.92 18.63
N VAL A 32 16.53 -12.11 17.97
CA VAL A 32 16.60 -12.72 16.64
C VAL A 32 16.11 -14.16 16.66
N ASP A 33 16.50 -14.90 17.69
CA ASP A 33 16.09 -16.29 17.87
C ASP A 33 14.58 -16.40 18.16
N GLU A 34 14.00 -15.43 18.87
CA GLU A 34 12.56 -15.31 19.10
C GLU A 34 11.78 -14.95 17.83
N VAL A 35 12.30 -14.02 17.01
CA VAL A 35 11.72 -13.68 15.70
C VAL A 35 11.80 -14.87 14.75
N HIS A 36 12.94 -15.56 14.65
CA HIS A 36 13.06 -16.76 13.84
C HIS A 36 12.16 -17.89 14.33
N LYS A 37 12.00 -18.07 15.65
CA LYS A 37 11.02 -19.00 16.23
C LYS A 37 9.59 -18.60 15.89
N SER A 38 9.24 -17.31 15.90
CA SER A 38 7.90 -16.82 15.53
C SER A 38 7.57 -17.01 14.05
N ILE A 39 8.56 -16.81 13.16
CA ILE A 39 8.45 -17.05 11.72
C ILE A 39 8.33 -18.55 11.44
N ASN A 40 9.12 -19.38 12.12
CA ASN A 40 9.05 -20.84 11.99
C ASN A 40 7.77 -21.42 12.61
N ALA A 41 7.23 -20.83 13.67
CA ALA A 41 5.93 -21.19 14.24
C ALA A 41 4.79 -20.82 13.29
N SER A 42 4.85 -19.64 12.65
CA SER A 42 3.89 -19.23 11.61
C SER A 42 3.96 -20.13 10.37
N ARG A 43 5.15 -20.60 9.99
CA ARG A 43 5.32 -21.60 8.91
C ARG A 43 4.64 -22.93 9.24
N ARG A 44 4.61 -23.35 10.51
CA ARG A 44 3.93 -24.58 10.94
C ARG A 44 2.40 -24.44 10.98
N SER A 45 1.85 -23.24 11.14
CA SER A 45 0.40 -23.01 11.06
C SER A 45 -0.11 -22.71 9.64
N LEU A 46 0.76 -22.24 8.72
CA LEU A 46 0.44 -21.95 7.31
C LEU A 46 0.38 -23.18 6.40
N GLY A 47 0.89 -24.34 6.84
CA GLY A 47 0.94 -25.56 6.02
C GLY A 47 -0.42 -26.17 5.67
N TYR A 48 -1.52 -25.71 6.27
CA TYR A 48 -2.85 -26.29 6.08
C TYR A 48 -3.77 -25.46 5.15
N LEU A 49 -3.34 -24.28 4.69
CA LEU A 49 -4.20 -23.32 3.97
C LEU A 49 -3.55 -22.65 2.73
N SER A 50 -2.31 -22.98 2.37
CA SER A 50 -1.64 -22.36 1.21
C SER A 50 -2.23 -22.87 -0.11
N CYS A 51 -2.53 -21.93 -1.01
CA CYS A 51 -3.00 -22.25 -2.36
C CYS A 51 -1.89 -22.73 -3.28
N GLY A 52 -0.66 -22.78 -2.77
CA GLY A 52 0.50 -23.19 -3.53
C GLY A 52 0.83 -22.27 -4.69
N THR A 53 0.27 -21.04 -4.74
CA THR A 53 0.59 -20.08 -5.80
C THR A 53 1.99 -19.50 -5.61
N GLY A 54 2.51 -19.55 -4.38
CA GLY A 54 3.79 -18.95 -3.98
C GLY A 54 3.66 -17.49 -3.57
N ASN A 55 2.53 -16.85 -3.89
CA ASN A 55 2.18 -15.50 -3.46
C ASN A 55 1.56 -15.56 -2.05
N PRO A 56 2.26 -15.06 -1.01
CA PRO A 56 1.81 -15.20 0.37
C PRO A 56 0.54 -14.41 0.72
N ILE A 57 0.22 -13.35 -0.03
CA ILE A 57 -1.01 -12.57 0.16
C ILE A 57 -2.19 -13.43 -0.26
N ASP A 58 -2.13 -13.94 -1.48
CA ASP A 58 -3.19 -14.75 -2.09
C ASP A 58 -3.37 -16.07 -1.35
N ASP A 59 -2.26 -16.77 -1.08
CA ASP A 59 -2.25 -18.03 -0.34
C ASP A 59 -2.88 -17.91 1.07
N CYS A 60 -2.96 -16.71 1.65
CA CYS A 60 -3.55 -16.49 2.97
C CYS A 60 -5.09 -16.53 2.98
N TRP A 61 -5.76 -16.20 1.87
CA TRP A 61 -7.23 -16.09 1.82
C TRP A 61 -7.92 -16.78 0.64
N ARG A 62 -7.29 -16.88 -0.54
CA ARG A 62 -7.95 -17.37 -1.77
C ARG A 62 -8.39 -18.84 -1.70
N CYS A 63 -7.74 -19.60 -0.83
CA CYS A 63 -8.04 -21.00 -0.59
C CYS A 63 -9.33 -21.22 0.19
N ASP A 64 -9.87 -20.18 0.80
CA ASP A 64 -11.15 -20.26 1.46
C ASP A 64 -12.26 -20.27 0.40
N THR A 65 -12.82 -21.44 0.10
CA THR A 65 -14.01 -21.55 -0.77
C THR A 65 -15.22 -20.78 -0.22
N ASN A 66 -15.19 -20.43 1.07
CA ASN A 66 -16.20 -19.63 1.75
C ASN A 66 -15.75 -18.17 1.96
N TRP A 67 -14.79 -17.67 1.16
CA TRP A 67 -14.32 -16.27 1.21
C TRP A 67 -15.48 -15.26 1.22
N GLU A 68 -16.61 -15.58 0.59
CA GLU A 68 -17.80 -14.71 0.57
C GLU A 68 -18.46 -14.53 1.94
N ARG A 69 -18.43 -15.58 2.78
CA ARG A 69 -18.88 -15.51 4.18
C ARG A 69 -17.79 -14.98 5.10
N ASN A 70 -16.53 -15.19 4.72
CA ASN A 70 -15.35 -14.80 5.48
C ASN A 70 -14.64 -13.57 4.87
N ARG A 71 -15.36 -12.65 4.23
CA ARG A 71 -14.76 -11.55 3.44
C ARG A 71 -13.68 -10.79 4.19
N GLN A 72 -13.96 -10.49 5.45
CA GLN A 72 -13.08 -9.69 6.30
C GLN A 72 -11.77 -10.40 6.69
N ARG A 73 -11.66 -11.71 6.45
CA ARG A 73 -10.40 -12.46 6.63
C ARG A 73 -9.28 -11.91 5.77
N LEU A 74 -9.60 -11.33 4.60
CA LEU A 74 -8.65 -10.66 3.70
C LEU A 74 -7.76 -9.66 4.45
N ALA A 75 -8.33 -8.89 5.39
CA ALA A 75 -7.59 -7.87 6.14
C ALA A 75 -6.48 -8.42 7.07
N ASN A 76 -6.35 -9.75 7.21
CA ASN A 76 -5.23 -10.38 7.92
C ASN A 76 -4.08 -10.78 6.98
N CYS A 77 -4.25 -10.61 5.67
CA CYS A 77 -3.33 -11.12 4.66
C CYS A 77 -2.42 -10.05 4.04
N ALA A 78 -2.61 -8.79 4.43
CA ALA A 78 -1.70 -7.71 4.07
C ALA A 78 -0.30 -8.01 4.60
N ILE A 79 0.71 -7.68 3.80
CA ILE A 79 2.13 -7.82 4.14
C ILE A 79 2.81 -6.46 4.03
N GLY A 80 4.14 -6.43 4.22
CA GLY A 80 4.93 -5.23 4.00
C GLY A 80 4.64 -4.13 5.01
N PHE A 81 4.91 -2.88 4.63
CA PHE A 81 4.67 -1.72 5.50
C PHE A 81 3.18 -1.45 5.75
N GLY A 82 2.31 -1.86 4.83
CA GLY A 82 0.85 -1.74 4.93
C GLY A 82 0.17 -2.90 5.66
N LYS A 83 0.91 -3.86 6.23
CA LYS A 83 0.37 -5.07 6.90
C LYS A 83 -0.66 -4.80 7.99
N ASN A 84 -0.65 -3.61 8.58
CA ASN A 84 -1.56 -3.19 9.64
C ASN A 84 -2.82 -2.48 9.11
N ALA A 85 -3.00 -2.35 7.79
CA ALA A 85 -4.20 -1.78 7.20
C ALA A 85 -5.41 -2.67 7.50
N MET A 86 -6.20 -2.29 8.51
CA MET A 86 -7.36 -3.08 8.93
C MET A 86 -8.58 -2.89 8.02
N GLY A 87 -8.61 -1.80 7.23
CA GLY A 87 -9.78 -1.41 6.48
C GLY A 87 -11.02 -1.29 7.38
N GLY A 88 -12.16 -1.77 6.90
CA GLY A 88 -13.42 -1.85 7.65
C GLY A 88 -13.62 -3.15 8.43
N LYS A 89 -12.55 -3.89 8.75
CA LYS A 89 -12.65 -5.13 9.54
C LYS A 89 -13.35 -4.88 10.89
N ASN A 90 -14.15 -5.85 11.33
CA ASN A 90 -15.06 -5.79 12.48
C ASN A 90 -16.24 -4.82 12.31
N GLY A 91 -16.27 -4.07 11.20
CA GLY A 91 -17.42 -3.28 10.78
C GLY A 91 -18.52 -4.15 10.20
N ARG A 92 -19.72 -3.58 10.09
CA ARG A 92 -20.82 -4.21 9.36
C ARG A 92 -20.54 -4.19 7.86
N ILE A 93 -21.14 -5.14 7.13
CA ILE A 93 -21.13 -5.11 5.67
C ILE A 93 -22.09 -4.01 5.19
N TYR A 94 -21.58 -3.12 4.34
CA TYR A 94 -22.40 -2.16 3.60
C TYR A 94 -22.51 -2.64 2.15
N VAL A 95 -23.73 -2.73 1.61
CA VAL A 95 -23.93 -3.17 0.23
C VAL A 95 -24.30 -1.95 -0.62
N VAL A 96 -23.43 -1.60 -1.56
CA VAL A 96 -23.73 -0.62 -2.61
C VAL A 96 -24.76 -1.23 -3.56
N THR A 97 -25.87 -0.54 -3.73
CA THR A 97 -27.01 -0.95 -4.56
C THR A 97 -27.28 0.02 -5.71
N ASP A 98 -26.73 1.24 -5.62
CA ASP A 98 -26.94 2.34 -6.54
C ASP A 98 -25.59 2.91 -7.03
N SER A 99 -25.37 2.82 -8.34
CA SER A 99 -24.19 3.34 -9.03
C SER A 99 -24.44 4.63 -9.81
N GLY A 100 -25.70 5.10 -9.89
CA GLY A 100 -26.09 6.20 -10.78
C GLY A 100 -26.35 7.54 -10.09
N ASN A 101 -26.63 7.54 -8.80
CA ASN A 101 -27.00 8.75 -8.05
C ASN A 101 -25.84 9.30 -7.19
N ASP A 102 -24.66 9.50 -7.77
CA ASP A 102 -23.58 10.17 -7.07
C ASP A 102 -23.94 11.65 -6.79
N ASP A 103 -23.82 12.06 -5.53
CA ASP A 103 -24.02 13.43 -5.07
C ASP A 103 -22.88 13.79 -4.10
N PRO A 104 -21.95 14.68 -4.49
CA PRO A 104 -20.75 14.97 -3.72
C PRO A 104 -21.03 15.63 -2.36
N VAL A 105 -22.21 16.23 -2.18
CA VAL A 105 -22.57 16.97 -0.96
C VAL A 105 -23.57 16.19 -0.11
N ASN A 106 -24.55 15.53 -0.73
CA ASN A 106 -25.65 14.85 -0.05
C ASN A 106 -25.82 13.40 -0.55
N PRO A 107 -24.79 12.53 -0.37
CA PRO A 107 -24.84 11.18 -0.89
C PRO A 107 -25.94 10.37 -0.21
N ARG A 108 -26.69 9.57 -0.99
CA ARG A 108 -27.82 8.79 -0.49
C ARG A 108 -27.37 7.41 0.01
N PRO A 109 -28.00 6.86 1.07
CA PRO A 109 -27.82 5.45 1.43
C PRO A 109 -28.03 4.54 0.22
N GLY A 110 -27.18 3.53 0.06
CA GLY A 110 -27.10 2.66 -1.11
C GLY A 110 -26.00 3.03 -2.11
N THR A 111 -25.46 4.25 -2.05
CA THR A 111 -24.35 4.70 -2.92
C THR A 111 -22.98 4.41 -2.30
N LEU A 112 -21.95 4.30 -3.16
CA LEU A 112 -20.55 4.16 -2.70
C LEU A 112 -20.12 5.38 -1.87
N ARG A 113 -20.43 6.59 -2.32
CA ARG A 113 -20.05 7.83 -1.61
C ARG A 113 -20.62 7.89 -0.20
N HIS A 114 -21.89 7.52 -0.03
CA HIS A 114 -22.47 7.46 1.31
C HIS A 114 -21.71 6.47 2.18
N ALA A 115 -21.35 5.30 1.65
CA ALA A 115 -20.65 4.26 2.40
C ALA A 115 -19.27 4.72 2.92
N VAL A 116 -18.47 5.34 2.05
CA VAL A 116 -17.06 5.65 2.37
C VAL A 116 -16.89 6.79 3.37
N ILE A 117 -17.89 7.66 3.53
CA ILE A 117 -17.80 8.80 4.46
C ILE A 117 -18.24 8.46 5.89
N GLN A 118 -18.90 7.31 6.14
CA GLN A 118 -19.45 7.01 7.46
C GLN A 118 -18.38 6.97 8.56
N ASP A 119 -18.76 7.26 9.81
CA ASP A 119 -17.82 7.28 10.93
C ASP A 119 -17.43 5.87 11.37
N GLU A 120 -18.37 4.92 11.32
CA GLU A 120 -18.10 3.54 11.70
C GLU A 120 -17.22 2.80 10.69
N PRO A 121 -16.47 1.76 11.12
CA PRO A 121 -15.81 0.85 10.21
C PRO A 121 -16.83 0.18 9.28
N LEU A 122 -16.56 0.18 7.97
CA LEU A 122 -17.44 -0.47 6.98
C LEU A 122 -16.67 -1.33 5.99
N TRP A 123 -17.14 -2.57 5.85
CA TRP A 123 -16.74 -3.46 4.76
C TRP A 123 -17.72 -3.31 3.61
N ILE A 124 -17.33 -2.53 2.60
CA ILE A 124 -18.20 -2.10 1.51
C ILE A 124 -18.09 -3.11 0.36
N ILE A 125 -19.22 -3.72 0.01
CA ILE A 125 -19.36 -4.64 -1.12
C ILE A 125 -20.41 -4.12 -2.10
N PHE A 126 -20.53 -4.79 -3.24
CA PHE A 126 -21.42 -4.37 -4.32
C PHE A 126 -22.45 -5.47 -4.62
N LYS A 127 -23.71 -5.05 -4.84
CA LYS A 127 -24.82 -5.98 -5.06
C LYS A 127 -24.73 -6.74 -6.39
N ARG A 128 -24.13 -6.11 -7.40
CA ARG A 128 -24.04 -6.55 -8.80
C ARG A 128 -22.88 -5.83 -9.46
N ASP A 129 -22.59 -6.19 -10.71
CA ASP A 129 -21.66 -5.44 -11.54
C ASP A 129 -22.09 -3.97 -11.64
N MET A 130 -21.12 -3.06 -11.57
CA MET A 130 -21.36 -1.62 -11.54
C MET A 130 -20.29 -0.87 -12.30
N VAL A 131 -20.73 0.12 -13.07
CA VAL A 131 -19.87 1.22 -13.54
C VAL A 131 -20.32 2.45 -12.76
N ILE A 132 -19.40 3.02 -11.99
CA ILE A 132 -19.63 4.19 -11.13
C ILE A 132 -18.85 5.35 -11.73
N THR A 133 -19.57 6.34 -12.24
CA THR A 133 -19.00 7.62 -12.66
C THR A 133 -19.25 8.63 -11.56
N LEU A 134 -18.18 9.00 -10.86
CA LEU A 134 -18.23 9.98 -9.79
C LEU A 134 -18.32 11.39 -10.38
N LYS A 135 -19.06 12.28 -9.72
CA LYS A 135 -19.15 13.69 -10.13
C LYS A 135 -17.98 14.52 -9.63
N GLU A 136 -17.42 14.16 -8.48
CA GLU A 136 -16.24 14.75 -7.86
C GLU A 136 -15.40 13.65 -7.21
N GLU A 137 -14.18 13.96 -6.74
CA GLU A 137 -13.33 12.97 -6.04
C GLU A 137 -14.09 12.25 -4.93
N LEU A 138 -13.93 10.92 -4.86
CA LEU A 138 -14.45 10.08 -3.79
C LEU A 138 -13.53 10.18 -2.57
N VAL A 139 -13.73 11.22 -1.78
CA VAL A 139 -13.05 11.39 -0.50
C VAL A 139 -13.65 10.44 0.53
N MET A 140 -12.80 9.73 1.28
CA MET A 140 -13.23 8.73 2.24
C MET A 140 -12.69 8.94 3.65
N ASN A 141 -13.51 8.54 4.63
CA ASN A 141 -13.16 8.52 6.04
C ASN A 141 -12.34 7.25 6.38
N SER A 142 -11.74 7.20 7.56
CA SER A 142 -10.93 6.08 8.06
C SER A 142 -11.74 4.78 8.21
N PHE A 143 -11.03 3.65 8.31
CA PHE A 143 -11.61 2.32 8.56
C PHE A 143 -12.61 1.85 7.49
N LYS A 144 -12.20 1.93 6.22
CA LYS A 144 -13.03 1.51 5.09
C LYS A 144 -12.33 0.42 4.29
N THR A 145 -13.10 -0.58 3.90
CA THR A 145 -12.70 -1.52 2.85
C THR A 145 -13.65 -1.35 1.67
N ILE A 146 -13.13 -1.12 0.48
CA ILE A 146 -13.86 -1.31 -0.78
C ILE A 146 -13.46 -2.70 -1.31
N ASP A 147 -14.41 -3.62 -1.37
CA ASP A 147 -14.21 -5.02 -1.77
C ASP A 147 -15.08 -5.38 -2.98
N GLY A 148 -14.46 -5.40 -4.16
CA GLY A 148 -15.10 -5.73 -5.43
C GLY A 148 -15.35 -7.23 -5.65
N ARG A 149 -14.86 -8.13 -4.79
CA ARG A 149 -14.94 -9.58 -5.04
C ARG A 149 -16.38 -10.06 -5.21
N GLY A 150 -16.61 -10.83 -6.26
CA GLY A 150 -17.89 -11.48 -6.56
C GLY A 150 -18.70 -10.78 -7.64
N VAL A 151 -18.28 -9.59 -8.07
CA VAL A 151 -18.91 -8.79 -9.12
C VAL A 151 -17.82 -7.99 -9.86
N ASN A 152 -18.15 -7.42 -11.01
CA ASN A 152 -17.24 -6.55 -11.75
C ASN A 152 -17.56 -5.07 -11.51
N VAL A 153 -16.65 -4.36 -10.83
CA VAL A 153 -16.84 -2.95 -10.43
C VAL A 153 -15.82 -2.07 -11.10
N HIS A 154 -16.30 -1.03 -11.76
CA HIS A 154 -15.50 0.00 -12.41
C HIS A 154 -15.78 1.36 -11.77
N ILE A 155 -14.73 2.08 -11.40
CA ILE A 155 -14.77 3.52 -11.11
C ILE A 155 -14.10 4.20 -12.30
N SER A 156 -14.90 4.92 -13.12
CA SER A 156 -14.40 5.44 -14.41
C SER A 156 -15.21 6.60 -14.99
N GLY A 157 -14.58 7.35 -15.88
CA GLY A 157 -15.20 8.41 -16.68
C GLY A 157 -15.43 9.75 -15.95
N GLY A 158 -14.99 9.85 -14.69
CA GLY A 158 -15.03 11.06 -13.88
C GLY A 158 -13.82 11.09 -12.92
N PRO A 159 -13.82 11.96 -11.91
CA PRO A 159 -12.81 11.90 -10.84
C PRO A 159 -12.85 10.55 -10.12
N CYS A 160 -11.75 10.19 -9.45
CA CYS A 160 -11.61 8.88 -8.81
C CYS A 160 -11.38 9.01 -7.30
N ILE A 161 -10.45 8.26 -6.70
CA ILE A 161 -10.42 8.02 -5.26
C ILE A 161 -9.38 8.90 -4.56
N THR A 162 -9.77 9.52 -3.46
CA THR A 162 -8.87 10.34 -2.64
C THR A 162 -8.94 9.95 -1.16
N ILE A 163 -7.84 9.44 -0.63
CA ILE A 163 -7.63 9.09 0.77
C ILE A 163 -6.87 10.25 1.42
N HIS A 164 -7.58 11.09 2.16
CA HIS A 164 -7.05 12.37 2.67
C HIS A 164 -7.17 12.43 4.20
N TYR A 165 -6.02 12.54 4.88
CA TYR A 165 -5.92 12.49 6.35
C TYR A 165 -6.64 11.29 7.00
N ALA A 166 -6.63 10.15 6.32
CA ALA A 166 -7.31 8.95 6.77
C ALA A 166 -6.34 7.82 7.14
N SER A 167 -6.84 6.85 7.89
CA SER A 167 -6.08 5.68 8.28
C SER A 167 -6.90 4.40 8.16
N ASN A 168 -6.23 3.27 7.98
CA ASN A 168 -6.83 1.94 7.88
C ASN A 168 -7.80 1.83 6.69
N ILE A 169 -7.25 1.89 5.49
CA ILE A 169 -8.00 1.77 4.24
C ILE A 169 -7.55 0.54 3.47
N ILE A 170 -8.50 -0.22 2.94
CA ILE A 170 -8.24 -1.28 1.97
C ILE A 170 -9.06 -0.98 0.71
N ILE A 171 -8.43 -0.97 -0.45
CA ILE A 171 -9.09 -0.93 -1.75
C ILE A 171 -8.71 -2.23 -2.46
N HIS A 172 -9.71 -3.07 -2.73
CA HIS A 172 -9.48 -4.42 -3.20
C HIS A 172 -10.43 -4.85 -4.32
N GLY A 173 -9.88 -5.40 -5.40
CA GLY A 173 -10.66 -6.14 -6.39
C GLY A 173 -11.52 -5.28 -7.32
N ILE A 174 -11.14 -4.03 -7.59
CA ILE A 174 -11.90 -3.11 -8.46
C ILE A 174 -11.08 -2.63 -9.65
N ASN A 175 -11.76 -2.16 -10.69
CA ASN A 175 -11.16 -1.53 -11.86
C ASN A 175 -11.25 0.00 -11.71
N ILE A 176 -10.13 0.70 -11.91
CA ILE A 176 -10.02 2.17 -11.80
C ILE A 176 -9.37 2.68 -13.08
N HIS A 177 -10.13 3.35 -13.93
CA HIS A 177 -9.61 3.78 -15.23
C HIS A 177 -10.37 4.96 -15.81
N ASP A 178 -9.79 5.61 -16.82
CA ASP A 178 -10.39 6.78 -17.47
C ASP A 178 -10.72 7.92 -16.49
N CYS A 179 -9.95 8.03 -15.40
CA CYS A 179 -10.13 9.07 -14.40
C CYS A 179 -9.91 10.45 -15.02
N LYS A 180 -10.76 11.42 -14.66
CA LYS A 180 -10.76 12.78 -15.22
C LYS A 180 -10.60 13.83 -14.12
N PRO A 181 -10.05 15.01 -14.43
CA PRO A 181 -10.03 16.14 -13.51
C PRO A 181 -11.45 16.51 -13.05
N GLY A 182 -11.62 16.73 -11.75
CA GLY A 182 -12.84 17.29 -11.15
C GLY A 182 -12.67 18.79 -10.90
N PRO A 183 -13.70 19.63 -11.12
CA PRO A 183 -13.61 21.05 -10.83
C PRO A 183 -13.50 21.30 -9.31
N SER A 184 -13.24 22.55 -8.92
CA SER A 184 -13.40 22.93 -7.51
C SER A 184 -14.87 22.83 -7.11
N ALA A 185 -15.15 22.13 -6.01
CA ALA A 185 -16.51 21.83 -5.58
C ALA A 185 -16.60 21.69 -4.05
N ILE A 186 -17.84 21.67 -3.54
CA ILE A 186 -18.08 21.23 -2.17
C ILE A 186 -18.16 19.69 -2.18
N ILE A 187 -17.32 19.04 -1.36
CA ILE A 187 -17.32 17.59 -1.21
C ILE A 187 -17.48 17.25 0.28
N ARG A 188 -18.38 16.31 0.54
CA ARG A 188 -18.59 15.69 1.85
C ARG A 188 -17.55 14.58 2.06
N ASP A 189 -16.80 14.67 3.15
CA ASP A 189 -15.75 13.71 3.55
C ASP A 189 -16.09 12.96 4.84
N SER A 190 -17.06 13.46 5.63
CA SER A 190 -17.65 12.78 6.78
C SER A 190 -19.16 13.05 6.91
N PRO A 191 -19.90 12.36 7.79
CA PRO A 191 -21.33 12.62 7.93
C PRO A 191 -21.61 14.04 8.42
N GLN A 192 -20.67 14.68 9.12
CA GLN A 192 -20.82 16.01 9.72
C GLN A 192 -20.08 17.12 8.97
N HIS A 193 -19.17 16.78 8.05
CA HIS A 193 -18.35 17.79 7.35
C HIS A 193 -18.49 17.70 5.82
N ALA A 194 -18.69 18.86 5.20
CA ALA A 194 -18.53 19.06 3.77
C ALA A 194 -17.79 20.39 3.58
N GLY A 195 -16.71 20.34 2.81
CA GLY A 195 -15.78 21.46 2.65
C GLY A 195 -15.53 21.80 1.19
N HIS A 196 -14.87 22.93 0.96
CA HIS A 196 -14.45 23.31 -0.38
C HIS A 196 -13.16 22.59 -0.77
N TRP A 197 -13.21 21.86 -1.88
CA TRP A 197 -12.09 21.17 -2.49
C TRP A 197 -11.63 21.90 -3.75
N ARG A 198 -10.33 21.83 -4.02
CA ARG A 198 -9.75 22.39 -5.25
C ARG A 198 -9.98 21.44 -6.41
N GLN A 199 -9.66 21.91 -7.60
CA GLN A 199 -9.61 21.06 -8.79
C GLN A 199 -8.68 19.87 -8.53
N SER A 200 -9.11 18.68 -8.96
CA SER A 200 -8.31 17.46 -8.92
C SER A 200 -7.64 17.19 -10.27
N ASP A 201 -6.51 16.49 -10.24
CA ASP A 201 -5.69 16.23 -11.43
C ASP A 201 -6.21 15.06 -12.28
N GLY A 202 -7.14 14.27 -11.73
CA GLY A 202 -7.69 13.08 -12.37
C GLY A 202 -6.83 11.84 -12.22
N ASP A 203 -6.19 11.70 -11.06
CA ASP A 203 -5.47 10.49 -10.64
C ASP A 203 -6.43 9.32 -10.38
N GLY A 204 -5.95 8.08 -10.45
CA GLY A 204 -6.70 6.90 -10.05
C GLY A 204 -6.96 6.83 -8.54
N VAL A 205 -5.89 6.81 -7.76
CA VAL A 205 -5.91 6.78 -6.29
C VAL A 205 -4.88 7.75 -5.73
N VAL A 206 -5.33 8.73 -4.95
CA VAL A 206 -4.48 9.64 -4.20
C VAL A 206 -4.46 9.26 -2.73
N ILE A 207 -3.28 9.14 -2.13
CA ILE A 207 -3.04 8.85 -0.71
C ILE A 207 -2.28 10.04 -0.11
N PHE A 208 -3.03 10.96 0.49
CA PHE A 208 -2.55 12.23 1.02
C PHE A 208 -2.53 12.21 2.55
N SER A 209 -1.36 12.45 3.15
CA SER A 209 -1.16 12.52 4.61
C SER A 209 -1.86 11.39 5.39
N SER A 210 -1.80 10.17 4.86
CA SER A 210 -2.58 9.02 5.32
C SER A 210 -1.68 7.84 5.70
N LYS A 211 -2.19 6.90 6.51
CA LYS A 211 -1.38 5.76 6.98
C LYS A 211 -2.15 4.45 7.08
N HIS A 212 -1.44 3.33 7.02
CA HIS A 212 -2.05 1.99 7.05
C HIS A 212 -3.05 1.83 5.90
N VAL A 213 -2.53 1.90 4.68
CA VAL A 213 -3.31 1.79 3.44
C VAL A 213 -2.84 0.59 2.63
N TRP A 214 -3.78 -0.16 2.08
CA TRP A 214 -3.51 -1.31 1.23
C TRP A 214 -4.32 -1.26 -0.07
N ILE A 215 -3.63 -1.17 -1.20
CA ILE A 215 -4.23 -1.21 -2.55
C ILE A 215 -3.89 -2.56 -3.16
N ASP A 216 -4.88 -3.43 -3.31
CA ASP A 216 -4.69 -4.84 -3.63
C ASP A 216 -5.58 -5.30 -4.78
N HIS A 217 -5.07 -6.11 -5.72
CA HIS A 217 -5.91 -6.69 -6.77
C HIS A 217 -6.77 -5.66 -7.52
N CYS A 218 -6.24 -4.48 -7.76
CA CYS A 218 -6.91 -3.48 -8.59
C CYS A 218 -6.35 -3.50 -10.01
N SER A 219 -7.21 -3.28 -11.00
CA SER A 219 -6.78 -3.03 -12.39
C SER A 219 -6.81 -1.53 -12.64
N LEU A 220 -5.68 -0.93 -13.02
CA LEU A 220 -5.56 0.53 -13.22
C LEU A 220 -5.02 0.90 -14.60
N SER A 221 -5.63 1.88 -15.27
CA SER A 221 -5.19 2.31 -16.61
C SER A 221 -5.78 3.66 -17.04
N ASN A 222 -5.11 4.35 -17.97
CA ASN A 222 -5.67 5.49 -18.72
C ASN A 222 -6.29 6.62 -17.87
N CYS A 223 -5.69 6.93 -16.72
CA CYS A 223 -6.09 8.10 -15.93
C CYS A 223 -5.56 9.39 -16.58
N ASN A 224 -6.02 10.55 -16.10
CA ASN A 224 -5.58 11.82 -16.68
C ASN A 224 -4.16 12.22 -16.26
N ASP A 225 -3.78 11.99 -15.00
CA ASP A 225 -2.42 12.25 -14.51
C ASP A 225 -1.72 10.97 -14.01
N GLY A 226 -1.81 10.62 -12.74
CA GLY A 226 -1.24 9.42 -12.10
C GLY A 226 -2.20 8.23 -11.99
N LEU A 227 -1.70 6.99 -11.89
CA LEU A 227 -2.56 5.86 -11.44
C LEU A 227 -2.64 5.83 -9.92
N ILE A 228 -1.49 5.88 -9.23
CA ILE A 228 -1.40 5.89 -7.76
C ILE A 228 -0.39 6.92 -7.27
N ASP A 229 -0.86 7.87 -6.47
CA ASP A 229 -0.02 8.90 -5.86
C ASP A 229 -0.02 8.77 -4.33
N VAL A 230 1.16 8.62 -3.73
CA VAL A 230 1.37 8.56 -2.28
C VAL A 230 2.20 9.76 -1.87
N ILE A 231 1.59 10.71 -1.18
CA ILE A 231 2.17 12.06 -1.02
C ILE A 231 1.90 12.64 0.38
N HIS A 232 2.57 13.74 0.70
CA HIS A 232 2.35 14.54 1.91
C HIS A 232 2.54 13.78 3.23
N GLY A 233 3.63 13.03 3.36
CA GLY A 233 3.98 12.32 4.60
C GLY A 233 3.20 11.02 4.80
N SER A 234 2.46 10.56 3.79
CA SER A 234 1.82 9.26 3.80
C SER A 234 2.83 8.14 4.05
N THR A 235 2.47 7.13 4.84
CA THR A 235 3.39 6.05 5.22
C THR A 235 2.64 4.77 5.60
N ALA A 236 3.36 3.66 5.82
CA ALA A 236 2.76 2.36 6.09
C ALA A 236 1.76 1.95 4.98
N VAL A 237 2.23 1.97 3.74
CA VAL A 237 1.43 1.64 2.54
C VAL A 237 1.92 0.35 1.90
N THR A 238 1.00 -0.46 1.39
CA THR A 238 1.31 -1.59 0.51
C THR A 238 0.46 -1.53 -0.75
N ILE A 239 1.11 -1.71 -1.89
CA ILE A 239 0.49 -1.73 -3.22
C ILE A 239 0.84 -3.09 -3.79
N SER A 240 -0.13 -4.00 -3.86
CA SER A 240 0.11 -5.39 -4.24
C SER A 240 -0.88 -6.01 -5.20
N ASN A 241 -0.44 -7.03 -5.94
CA ASN A 241 -1.31 -7.80 -6.84
C ASN A 241 -2.08 -6.95 -7.86
N ASN A 242 -1.66 -5.71 -8.14
CA ASN A 242 -2.36 -4.85 -9.08
C ASN A 242 -1.89 -5.11 -10.50
N TYR A 243 -2.78 -4.91 -11.46
CA TYR A 243 -2.44 -4.92 -12.88
C TYR A 243 -2.56 -3.51 -13.43
N MET A 244 -1.45 -2.99 -13.96
CA MET A 244 -1.36 -1.62 -14.47
C MET A 244 -0.99 -1.64 -15.94
N THR A 245 -1.72 -0.90 -16.78
CA THR A 245 -1.48 -0.84 -18.23
C THR A 245 -1.81 0.53 -18.80
N HIS A 246 -1.37 0.79 -20.03
CA HIS A 246 -1.78 1.93 -20.88
C HIS A 246 -1.78 3.28 -20.14
N HIS A 247 -0.62 3.68 -19.62
CA HIS A 247 -0.51 4.90 -18.82
C HIS A 247 0.92 5.46 -18.78
N ASP A 248 1.05 6.78 -18.80
CA ASP A 248 2.38 7.43 -18.76
C ASP A 248 2.97 7.43 -17.34
N LYS A 249 2.31 8.14 -16.42
CA LYS A 249 2.79 8.38 -15.05
C LYS A 249 2.17 7.38 -14.08
N VAL A 250 2.78 6.21 -13.92
CA VAL A 250 2.14 5.09 -13.21
C VAL A 250 1.97 5.35 -11.72
N MET A 251 3.06 5.53 -10.99
CA MET A 251 3.05 5.59 -9.53
C MET A 251 4.05 6.60 -8.98
N LEU A 252 3.56 7.64 -8.30
CA LEU A 252 4.38 8.67 -7.67
C LEU A 252 4.41 8.49 -6.15
N LEU A 253 5.60 8.32 -5.58
CA LEU A 253 5.81 8.16 -4.15
C LEU A 253 6.65 9.33 -3.63
N GLY A 254 5.95 10.35 -3.12
CA GLY A 254 6.48 11.66 -2.75
C GLY A 254 6.40 12.66 -3.92
N HIS A 255 5.84 13.85 -3.68
CA HIS A 255 5.45 14.78 -4.76
C HIS A 255 6.50 15.86 -5.07
N ASN A 256 7.31 16.25 -4.08
CA ASN A 256 8.16 17.44 -4.15
C ASN A 256 9.50 17.18 -3.44
N ASP A 257 10.61 17.48 -4.11
CA ASP A 257 11.99 17.31 -3.65
C ASP A 257 12.33 18.14 -2.39
N ALA A 258 11.57 19.20 -2.12
CA ALA A 258 11.71 20.03 -0.93
C ALA A 258 10.82 19.56 0.24
N TYR A 259 9.91 18.60 0.03
CA TYR A 259 8.96 18.16 1.04
C TYR A 259 9.55 17.09 1.96
N THR A 260 10.42 17.53 2.86
CA THR A 260 11.24 16.64 3.70
C THR A 260 10.46 15.75 4.69
N GLN A 261 9.16 15.98 4.92
CA GLN A 261 8.35 15.06 5.73
C GLN A 261 8.21 13.67 5.09
N ASP A 262 8.35 13.56 3.76
CA ASP A 262 8.32 12.28 3.04
C ASP A 262 9.53 11.38 3.37
N LYS A 263 10.54 11.86 4.12
CA LYS A 263 11.62 10.99 4.65
C LYS A 263 11.11 9.85 5.53
N ASN A 264 9.93 10.01 6.14
CA ASN A 264 9.29 8.99 6.96
C ASN A 264 8.35 8.08 6.15
N MET A 265 8.21 8.31 4.84
CA MET A 265 7.38 7.48 3.96
C MET A 265 7.98 6.08 3.85
N GLN A 266 7.14 5.07 4.04
CA GLN A 266 7.48 3.66 3.86
C GLN A 266 6.42 2.98 3.01
N VAL A 267 6.81 2.50 1.83
CA VAL A 267 5.89 1.85 0.87
C VAL A 267 6.46 0.51 0.41
N THR A 268 5.62 -0.51 0.41
CA THR A 268 5.92 -1.81 -0.21
C THR A 268 5.17 -1.92 -1.54
N VAL A 269 5.87 -2.19 -2.62
CA VAL A 269 5.31 -2.46 -3.95
C VAL A 269 5.61 -3.92 -4.26
N ALA A 270 4.60 -4.78 -4.23
CA ALA A 270 4.82 -6.23 -4.29
C ALA A 270 3.84 -6.99 -5.19
N PHE A 271 4.33 -7.96 -5.97
CA PHE A 271 3.48 -8.84 -6.79
C PHE A 271 2.58 -8.12 -7.79
N ASN A 272 2.89 -6.87 -8.15
CA ASN A 272 2.17 -6.18 -9.21
C ASN A 272 2.67 -6.67 -10.58
N HIS A 273 1.78 -6.62 -11.56
CA HIS A 273 2.14 -6.78 -12.97
C HIS A 273 2.06 -5.40 -13.64
N PHE A 274 3.24 -4.88 -14.00
CA PHE A 274 3.41 -3.70 -14.84
C PHE A 274 3.39 -4.15 -16.31
N GLY A 275 2.20 -4.01 -16.90
CA GLY A 275 1.81 -4.53 -18.20
C GLY A 275 2.10 -3.58 -19.35
N GLU A 276 1.46 -3.86 -20.49
CA GLU A 276 1.66 -3.13 -21.74
C GLU A 276 1.28 -1.65 -21.68
N GLY A 277 1.87 -0.84 -22.56
CA GLY A 277 1.54 0.58 -22.71
C GLY A 277 1.93 1.47 -21.53
N LEU A 278 2.77 0.99 -20.61
CA LEU A 278 3.31 1.81 -19.53
C LEU A 278 4.56 2.57 -19.96
N VAL A 279 4.66 3.86 -19.62
CA VAL A 279 5.83 4.67 -19.98
C VAL A 279 6.88 4.70 -18.86
N GLN A 280 6.49 5.09 -17.65
CA GLN A 280 7.43 5.38 -16.55
C GLN A 280 6.79 5.33 -15.16
N ARG A 281 7.63 5.55 -14.12
CA ARG A 281 7.24 5.70 -12.71
C ARG A 281 6.63 4.43 -12.11
N MET A 282 7.33 3.30 -12.18
CA MET A 282 6.89 2.03 -11.59
C MET A 282 7.84 1.55 -10.47
N PRO A 283 8.01 2.29 -9.36
CA PRO A 283 7.54 3.63 -9.03
C PRO A 283 8.55 4.75 -9.38
N ARG A 284 8.13 6.02 -9.25
CA ARG A 284 9.03 7.16 -9.05
C ARG A 284 9.01 7.61 -7.59
N CYS A 285 10.17 7.57 -6.94
CA CYS A 285 10.32 7.73 -5.50
C CYS A 285 11.02 9.03 -5.09
N ARG A 286 10.68 9.56 -3.92
CA ARG A 286 11.39 10.67 -3.27
C ARG A 286 11.53 10.45 -1.77
N HIS A 287 12.69 10.83 -1.22
CA HIS A 287 13.03 10.84 0.21
C HIS A 287 12.94 9.52 0.99
N GLY A 288 11.76 8.90 1.04
CA GLY A 288 11.43 7.79 1.92
C GLY A 288 12.11 6.46 1.59
N TYR A 289 11.55 5.39 2.13
CA TYR A 289 12.02 4.03 1.98
C TYR A 289 11.03 3.17 1.20
N PHE A 290 11.52 2.55 0.13
CA PHE A 290 10.70 1.83 -0.85
C PHE A 290 11.21 0.42 -1.02
N HIS A 291 10.38 -0.55 -0.67
CA HIS A 291 10.66 -1.97 -0.90
C HIS A 291 9.88 -2.45 -2.12
N ILE A 292 10.58 -2.70 -3.22
CA ILE A 292 10.03 -3.10 -4.50
C ILE A 292 10.38 -4.58 -4.71
N VAL A 293 9.40 -5.47 -4.54
CA VAL A 293 9.69 -6.90 -4.38
C VAL A 293 8.77 -7.80 -5.20
N ASN A 294 9.35 -8.74 -5.94
CA ASN A 294 8.63 -9.74 -6.72
C ASN A 294 7.54 -9.21 -7.67
N ASN A 295 7.73 -8.04 -8.28
CA ASN A 295 6.85 -7.50 -9.33
C ASN A 295 7.32 -7.98 -10.71
N ASP A 296 6.37 -8.13 -11.65
CA ASP A 296 6.65 -8.46 -13.05
C ASP A 296 6.56 -7.21 -13.94
N TYR A 297 7.69 -6.81 -14.53
CA TYR A 297 7.79 -5.69 -15.43
C TYR A 297 7.95 -6.22 -16.85
N THR A 298 6.87 -6.12 -17.60
CA THR A 298 6.83 -6.65 -18.97
C THR A 298 6.97 -5.57 -20.04
N HIS A 299 6.69 -4.31 -19.69
CA HIS A 299 6.87 -3.15 -20.57
C HIS A 299 7.25 -1.90 -19.78
N TRP A 300 8.02 -1.03 -20.41
CA TRP A 300 8.19 0.38 -20.08
C TRP A 300 8.63 1.13 -21.34
N GLU A 301 8.33 2.42 -21.46
CA GLU A 301 8.76 3.22 -22.62
C GLU A 301 9.85 4.24 -22.29
N MET A 302 10.16 4.49 -21.02
CA MET A 302 11.26 5.36 -20.62
C MET A 302 12.16 4.70 -19.57
N TYR A 303 11.61 4.32 -18.42
CA TYR A 303 12.29 3.60 -17.34
C TYR A 303 11.25 2.88 -16.48
N ALA A 304 11.66 1.87 -15.72
CA ALA A 304 10.77 1.22 -14.76
C ALA A 304 10.81 1.95 -13.41
N ILE A 305 11.95 1.95 -12.73
CA ILE A 305 12.11 2.49 -11.37
C ILE A 305 12.89 3.80 -11.44
N GLY A 306 12.41 4.85 -10.79
CA GLY A 306 13.12 6.13 -10.77
C GLY A 306 12.94 6.90 -9.48
N GLY A 307 13.54 8.09 -9.41
CA GLY A 307 13.42 8.93 -8.23
C GLY A 307 14.34 10.14 -8.22
N SER A 308 14.04 11.06 -7.31
CA SER A 308 14.80 12.27 -7.02
C SER A 308 14.83 12.53 -5.52
N ALA A 309 15.68 13.44 -5.05
CA ALA A 309 15.79 13.82 -3.63
C ALA A 309 16.14 12.66 -2.66
N ASN A 310 17.10 11.81 -3.06
CA ASN A 310 17.72 10.75 -2.25
C ASN A 310 16.74 9.75 -1.61
N PRO A 311 15.89 9.05 -2.39
CA PRO A 311 15.08 7.96 -1.88
C PRO A 311 15.97 6.73 -1.62
N THR A 312 15.57 5.91 -0.65
CA THR A 312 16.15 4.57 -0.49
C THR A 312 15.29 3.55 -1.23
N ILE A 313 15.86 2.90 -2.23
CA ILE A 313 15.18 1.92 -3.06
C ILE A 313 15.81 0.54 -2.88
N ASN A 314 15.02 -0.41 -2.41
CA ASN A 314 15.39 -1.81 -2.28
C ASN A 314 14.59 -2.65 -3.27
N SER A 315 15.20 -3.00 -4.40
CA SER A 315 14.65 -3.88 -5.43
C SER A 315 15.06 -5.32 -5.14
N GLN A 316 14.10 -6.23 -4.90
CA GLN A 316 14.40 -7.63 -4.61
C GLN A 316 13.53 -8.63 -5.37
N GLY A 317 14.14 -9.61 -6.02
CA GLY A 317 13.44 -10.74 -6.65
C GLY A 317 12.41 -10.36 -7.71
N ASN A 318 12.45 -9.16 -8.30
CA ASN A 318 11.58 -8.74 -9.40
C ASN A 318 12.01 -9.40 -10.72
N ARG A 319 11.14 -9.32 -11.73
CA ARG A 319 11.43 -9.75 -13.09
C ARG A 319 11.31 -8.56 -14.03
N PHE A 320 12.38 -8.23 -14.75
CA PHE A 320 12.44 -7.12 -15.69
C PHE A 320 12.68 -7.62 -17.10
N LEU A 321 11.68 -7.51 -17.96
CA LEU A 321 11.79 -7.77 -19.39
C LEU A 321 11.94 -6.45 -20.14
N ALA A 322 13.18 -6.09 -20.50
CA ALA A 322 13.41 -4.84 -21.20
C ALA A 322 12.76 -4.81 -22.59
N PRO A 323 12.29 -3.64 -23.06
CA PRO A 323 11.87 -3.41 -24.44
C PRO A 323 12.98 -3.74 -25.42
N ASN A 324 12.64 -4.01 -26.68
CA ASN A 324 13.63 -4.31 -27.72
C ASN A 324 14.54 -3.11 -28.06
N ASP A 325 14.07 -1.89 -27.81
CA ASP A 325 14.84 -0.66 -27.97
C ASP A 325 16.11 -0.69 -27.09
N ARG A 326 17.28 -0.49 -27.72
CA ARG A 326 18.59 -0.51 -27.06
C ARG A 326 18.80 0.66 -26.11
N SER A 327 18.08 1.76 -26.29
CA SER A 327 18.15 2.93 -25.41
C SER A 327 17.35 2.76 -24.11
N LYS A 328 16.50 1.72 -24.02
CA LYS A 328 15.54 1.51 -22.92
C LYS A 328 15.88 0.28 -22.07
N LYS A 329 17.17 -0.07 -21.98
CA LYS A 329 17.65 -1.25 -21.23
C LYS A 329 17.88 -0.98 -19.75
N GLU A 330 18.16 0.27 -19.40
CA GLU A 330 18.33 0.63 -17.99
C GLU A 330 16.96 0.66 -17.30
N VAL A 331 16.82 -0.14 -16.24
CA VAL A 331 15.62 -0.21 -15.40
C VAL A 331 15.46 1.10 -14.61
N THR A 332 16.58 1.69 -14.20
CA THR A 332 16.69 2.80 -13.26
C THR A 332 16.79 4.16 -13.94
N LYS A 333 16.17 5.19 -13.36
CA LYS A 333 16.42 6.58 -13.74
C LYS A 333 16.52 7.52 -12.53
N HIS A 334 17.70 8.07 -12.32
CA HIS A 334 17.97 9.10 -11.32
C HIS A 334 17.62 10.47 -11.92
N GLU A 335 16.57 11.10 -11.41
CA GLU A 335 16.03 12.35 -11.90
C GLU A 335 16.51 13.53 -11.04
N ASP A 336 16.53 14.72 -11.64
CA ASP A 336 16.68 16.02 -10.96
C ASP A 336 17.95 16.17 -10.09
N ALA A 337 19.00 15.39 -10.35
CA ALA A 337 20.29 15.49 -9.67
C ALA A 337 21.47 15.17 -10.61
N PRO A 338 22.65 15.80 -10.44
CA PRO A 338 23.86 15.41 -11.13
C PRO A 338 24.41 14.09 -10.58
N GLU A 339 25.22 13.41 -11.39
CA GLU A 339 25.83 12.12 -11.04
C GLU A 339 26.70 12.16 -9.79
N SER A 340 27.37 13.29 -9.51
CA SER A 340 28.12 13.51 -8.27
C SER A 340 27.25 13.41 -7.01
N GLU A 341 25.94 13.66 -7.13
CA GLU A 341 24.99 13.59 -6.03
C GLU A 341 24.31 12.23 -5.97
N TRP A 342 23.65 11.81 -7.05
CA TRP A 342 22.82 10.60 -7.01
C TRP A 342 23.61 9.31 -6.85
N ARG A 343 24.92 9.29 -7.17
CA ARG A 343 25.79 8.13 -6.89
C ARG A 343 25.83 7.76 -5.41
N SER A 344 25.57 8.72 -4.52
CA SER A 344 25.51 8.50 -3.07
C SER A 344 24.16 7.94 -2.59
N TRP A 345 23.10 8.05 -3.40
CA TRP A 345 21.76 7.55 -3.06
C TRP A 345 21.77 6.03 -2.97
N ASN A 346 20.86 5.47 -2.18
CA ASN A 346 20.95 4.06 -1.82
C ASN A 346 19.94 3.21 -2.61
N TRP A 347 20.33 2.81 -3.82
CA TRP A 347 19.49 2.02 -4.73
C TRP A 347 20.15 0.66 -4.96
N ARG A 348 19.40 -0.40 -4.65
CA ARG A 348 19.92 -1.78 -4.66
C ARG A 348 19.02 -2.71 -5.45
N SER A 349 19.63 -3.73 -6.02
CA SER A 349 18.99 -4.83 -6.74
C SER A 349 19.58 -6.15 -6.26
N GLU A 350 18.72 -7.03 -5.74
CA GLU A 350 19.13 -8.33 -5.20
C GLU A 350 18.20 -9.43 -5.70
N GLY A 351 18.74 -10.46 -6.36
CA GLY A 351 17.95 -11.59 -6.86
C GLY A 351 16.97 -11.25 -7.99
N ASP A 352 17.00 -10.02 -8.52
CA ASP A 352 16.21 -9.61 -9.67
C ASP A 352 16.61 -10.36 -10.94
N MET A 353 15.63 -10.75 -11.75
CA MET A 353 15.83 -11.37 -13.06
C MET A 353 15.82 -10.31 -14.15
N MET A 354 16.96 -10.15 -14.83
CA MET A 354 17.13 -9.20 -15.92
C MET A 354 17.05 -9.92 -17.27
N LEU A 355 16.05 -9.59 -18.07
CA LEU A 355 15.78 -10.21 -19.38
C LEU A 355 15.93 -9.19 -20.50
N ASN A 356 16.25 -9.68 -21.71
CA ASN A 356 16.44 -8.88 -22.91
C ASN A 356 17.44 -7.72 -22.74
N GLY A 357 18.50 -7.94 -21.97
CA GLY A 357 19.55 -6.94 -21.73
C GLY A 357 19.17 -5.86 -20.71
N ALA A 358 18.09 -6.03 -19.94
CA ALA A 358 17.78 -5.18 -18.80
C ALA A 358 18.99 -5.09 -17.85
N PHE A 359 19.18 -3.95 -17.20
CA PHE A 359 20.13 -3.84 -16.09
C PHE A 359 19.69 -2.77 -15.09
N PHE A 360 20.12 -2.93 -13.85
CA PHE A 360 19.85 -2.00 -12.76
C PHE A 360 21.14 -1.30 -12.36
N ARG A 361 21.16 0.04 -12.38
CA ARG A 361 22.32 0.82 -11.94
C ARG A 361 22.25 1.03 -10.43
N GLN A 362 22.94 0.17 -9.70
CA GLN A 362 23.02 0.26 -8.23
C GLN A 362 23.90 1.43 -7.78
N THR A 363 23.57 2.02 -6.64
CA THR A 363 24.24 3.20 -6.07
C THR A 363 24.32 3.12 -4.54
N GLY A 364 25.17 3.96 -3.95
CA GLY A 364 25.41 3.99 -2.50
C GLY A 364 26.62 3.16 -2.07
N HIS A 365 26.98 3.25 -0.79
CA HIS A 365 28.22 2.67 -0.27
C HIS A 365 28.13 1.15 -0.08
N ALA A 366 29.14 0.44 -0.60
CA ALA A 366 29.36 -0.99 -0.33
C ALA A 366 29.61 -1.18 1.18
N GLY A 367 28.63 -1.75 1.90
CA GLY A 367 28.74 -1.96 3.35
C GLY A 367 27.51 -1.54 4.16
N ALA A 368 26.55 -0.81 3.60
CA ALA A 368 25.26 -0.56 4.26
C ALA A 368 24.37 -1.82 4.29
N SER A 369 24.92 -3.03 4.37
CA SER A 369 24.20 -4.32 4.34
C SER A 369 23.43 -4.58 5.64
N SER A 370 23.94 -4.13 6.79
CA SER A 370 23.37 -4.41 8.11
C SER A 370 22.09 -3.62 8.42
N THR A 371 21.94 -2.43 7.84
CA THR A 371 20.72 -1.60 7.93
C THR A 371 19.58 -2.18 7.09
N PHE A 372 19.87 -3.00 6.08
CA PHE A 372 18.91 -3.49 5.08
C PHE A 372 18.25 -4.81 5.47
N ALA A 373 18.96 -5.68 6.19
CA ALA A 373 18.35 -6.84 6.86
C ALA A 373 17.25 -6.42 7.86
N ARG A 374 17.34 -5.19 8.41
CA ARG A 374 16.32 -4.57 9.27
C ARG A 374 15.24 -3.79 8.50
N ALA A 375 15.43 -3.51 7.20
CA ALA A 375 14.56 -2.64 6.41
C ALA A 375 13.68 -3.38 5.39
N SER A 376 13.91 -4.67 5.17
CA SER A 376 13.04 -5.49 4.31
C SER A 376 11.67 -5.67 4.95
N SER A 377 10.61 -5.26 4.25
CA SER A 377 9.24 -5.39 4.78
C SER A 377 8.70 -6.83 4.69
N LEU A 378 9.34 -7.66 3.86
CA LEU A 378 9.20 -9.12 3.76
C LEU A 378 10.44 -9.73 3.08
N SER A 379 10.59 -11.06 3.14
CA SER A 379 11.62 -11.76 2.36
C SER A 379 11.17 -11.96 0.91
N ALA A 380 12.06 -11.67 -0.04
CA ALA A 380 11.81 -11.91 -1.46
C ALA A 380 11.76 -13.40 -1.80
N ARG A 381 10.87 -13.78 -2.71
CA ARG A 381 10.85 -15.09 -3.38
C ARG A 381 11.81 -15.09 -4.58
N PRO A 382 12.25 -16.27 -5.08
CA PRO A 382 13.03 -16.34 -6.30
C PRO A 382 12.32 -15.67 -7.48
N SER A 383 13.04 -14.83 -8.24
CA SER A 383 12.50 -14.10 -9.40
C SER A 383 11.98 -15.00 -10.51
N SER A 384 12.43 -16.26 -10.57
CA SER A 384 11.89 -17.28 -11.48
C SER A 384 10.42 -17.64 -11.23
N LEU A 385 9.88 -17.34 -10.04
CA LEU A 385 8.47 -17.59 -9.70
C LEU A 385 7.56 -16.39 -9.98
N VAL A 386 8.12 -15.22 -10.30
CA VAL A 386 7.36 -13.96 -10.40
C VAL A 386 6.23 -14.04 -11.42
N ALA A 387 6.50 -14.58 -12.61
CA ALA A 387 5.48 -14.73 -13.66
C ALA A 387 4.29 -15.60 -13.18
N THR A 388 4.54 -16.62 -12.36
CA THR A 388 3.49 -17.46 -11.78
C THR A 388 2.76 -16.76 -10.64
N MET A 389 3.49 -16.07 -9.75
CA MET A 389 2.90 -15.39 -8.58
C MET A 389 2.07 -14.15 -8.96
N THR A 390 2.27 -13.60 -10.16
CA THR A 390 1.60 -12.39 -10.64
C THR A 390 0.58 -12.66 -11.76
N VAL A 391 0.37 -13.94 -12.13
CA VAL A 391 -0.54 -14.33 -13.22
C VAL A 391 -2.00 -13.89 -12.99
N THR A 392 -2.39 -13.69 -11.74
CA THR A 392 -3.73 -13.23 -11.34
C THR A 392 -3.74 -11.79 -10.85
N ALA A 393 -2.71 -10.99 -11.14
CA ALA A 393 -2.72 -9.58 -10.81
C ALA A 393 -3.92 -8.86 -11.47
N GLY A 394 -4.42 -7.83 -10.80
CA GLY A 394 -5.63 -7.10 -11.19
C GLY A 394 -6.90 -7.58 -10.48
N SER A 395 -8.03 -7.01 -10.89
CA SER A 395 -9.35 -7.33 -10.35
C SER A 395 -9.69 -8.80 -10.57
N LEU A 396 -10.09 -9.48 -9.49
CA LEU A 396 -10.37 -10.92 -9.51
C LEU A 396 -11.80 -11.25 -9.93
N ASN A 397 -11.93 -12.28 -10.78
CA ASN A 397 -13.23 -12.87 -11.16
C ASN A 397 -13.71 -13.92 -10.14
N CYS A 398 -13.84 -13.54 -8.87
CA CYS A 398 -14.32 -14.46 -7.83
C CYS A 398 -15.77 -14.88 -8.09
N ARG A 399 -16.10 -16.17 -7.89
CA ARG A 399 -17.50 -16.65 -7.93
C ARG A 399 -17.92 -17.18 -6.56
N LYS A 400 -19.19 -16.97 -6.21
CA LYS A 400 -19.76 -17.47 -4.95
C LYS A 400 -19.73 -19.00 -4.94
N GLY A 401 -19.31 -19.58 -3.82
CA GLY A 401 -19.25 -21.03 -3.63
C GLY A 401 -18.08 -21.72 -4.33
N SER A 402 -17.13 -20.97 -4.90
CA SER A 402 -15.86 -21.49 -5.42
C SER A 402 -14.68 -20.74 -4.81
N HIS A 403 -13.48 -21.28 -5.03
CA HIS A 403 -12.27 -20.49 -4.86
C HIS A 403 -12.37 -19.20 -5.67
N CYS A 404 -11.87 -18.12 -5.08
CA CYS A 404 -11.41 -16.99 -5.84
C CYS A 404 -9.95 -17.26 -6.21
#